data_AF-A0A6V8NUL8-F1
#
_entry.id   AF-A0A6V8NUL8-F1
#
_cell.length_a   1.000
_cell.length_b   1.000
_cell.length_c   1.000
_cell.angle_alpha   90.00
_cell.angle_beta   90.00
_cell.angle_gamma   90.00
#
_symmetry.space_group_name_H-M   'P 1'
#
loop_
_entity.id
_entity.type
_entity.pdbx_description
1 polymer ?
#
loop_
_entity_poly.entity_id
_entity_poly.type
_entity_poly.pdbx_seq_one_letter_code
_entity_poly.pdbx_strand_id
1 'polypeptide(L)'
;YHRELLKRMQLDVPGIRPRLLSKESYLILDELRGFRHIFRHSYDYELAPDRVKSLKQKILTNWRYIERDLDIFIDFLQGAMKD
;
A
#
# COMPACT_ATOMS: atom_id res chain seq x y z
N TYR A 1 7.38 -8.98 -6.22
CA TYR A 1 6.02 -9.47 -6.50
C TYR A 1 4.98 -8.53 -5.86
N HIS A 2 3.78 -8.39 -6.46
CA HIS A 2 2.66 -7.47 -6.09
C HIS A 2 2.65 -6.01 -6.61
N ARG A 3 3.54 -5.60 -7.53
CA ARG A 3 3.51 -4.22 -8.07
C ARG A 3 2.22 -3.92 -8.83
N GLU A 4 1.78 -4.85 -9.67
CA GLU A 4 0.60 -4.67 -10.51
C GLU A 4 -0.70 -4.60 -9.70
N LEU A 5 -0.79 -5.39 -8.62
CA LEU A 5 -1.92 -5.33 -7.70
C LEU A 5 -2.04 -3.93 -7.07
N LEU A 6 -0.95 -3.38 -6.55
CA LEU A 6 -0.95 -2.03 -5.96
C LEU A 6 -1.38 -0.96 -6.97
N LYS A 7 -0.93 -1.05 -8.22
CA LYS A 7 -1.37 -0.12 -9.27
C LYS A 7 -2.88 -0.20 -9.51
N ARG A 8 -3.42 -1.41 -9.65
CA ARG A 8 -4.87 -1.62 -9.88
C ARG A 8 -5.71 -1.15 -8.69
N MET A 9 -5.19 -1.23 -7.48
CA MET A 9 -5.87 -0.75 -6.28
C MET A 9 -6.05 0.77 -6.25
N GLN A 10 -5.30 1.54 -7.06
CA GLN A 10 -5.49 2.99 -7.20
C GLN A 10 -6.60 3.38 -8.19
N LEU A 11 -7.11 2.42 -8.96
CA LEU A 11 -8.09 2.68 -10.00
C LEU A 11 -9.51 2.57 -9.43
N ASP A 12 -10.30 3.59 -9.73
CA ASP A 12 -11.76 3.51 -9.72
C ASP A 12 -12.22 2.64 -10.89
N VAL A 13 -13.19 1.77 -10.62
CA VAL A 13 -13.83 0.92 -11.63
C VAL A 13 -15.32 1.31 -11.65
N PRO A 14 -15.72 2.24 -12.55
CA PRO A 14 -17.07 2.78 -12.56
C PRO A 14 -18.15 1.68 -12.57
N GLY A 15 -19.12 1.80 -11.68
CA GLY A 15 -20.22 0.84 -11.53
C GLY A 15 -19.84 -0.49 -10.87
N ILE A 16 -18.56 -0.71 -10.51
CA ILE A 16 -18.10 -1.96 -9.89
C ILE A 16 -17.46 -1.74 -8.53
N ARG A 17 -16.48 -0.83 -8.42
CA ARG A 17 -15.83 -0.50 -7.15
C ARG A 17 -15.11 0.85 -7.19
N PRO A 18 -15.03 1.58 -6.06
CA PRO A 18 -14.10 2.69 -5.94
C PRO A 18 -12.65 2.19 -5.92
N ARG A 19 -11.70 3.12 -6.05
CA ARG A 19 -10.30 2.86 -5.71
C ARG A 19 -10.19 2.46 -4.25
N LEU A 20 -9.32 1.49 -3.98
CA LEU A 20 -8.97 1.10 -2.61
C LEU A 20 -7.91 2.02 -2.05
N LEU A 21 -6.87 2.35 -2.83
CA LEU A 21 -5.73 3.11 -2.34
C LEU A 21 -5.76 4.54 -2.88
N SER A 22 -5.61 5.50 -1.97
CA SER A 22 -5.18 6.85 -2.28
C SER A 22 -3.76 6.87 -2.87
N LYS A 23 -3.36 8.03 -3.39
CA LYS A 23 -2.00 8.22 -3.92
C LYS A 23 -0.98 8.08 -2.79
N GLU A 24 -1.29 8.60 -1.62
CA GLU A 24 -0.46 8.58 -0.42
C GLU A 24 -0.20 7.15 0.04
N SER A 25 -1.26 6.35 0.20
CA SER A 25 -1.17 4.93 0.57
C SER A 25 -0.39 4.11 -0.44
N TYR A 26 -0.61 4.34 -1.73
CA TYR A 26 0.15 3.66 -2.79
C TYR A 26 1.65 3.92 -2.69
N LEU A 27 2.07 5.17 -2.50
CA LEU A 27 3.51 5.51 -2.45
C LEU A 27 4.20 4.81 -1.28
N ILE A 28 3.55 4.72 -0.12
CA ILE A 28 4.07 4.04 1.06
C ILE A 28 4.19 2.53 0.80
N LEU A 29 3.14 1.93 0.25
CA LEU A 29 3.08 0.49 0.01
C LEU A 29 4.01 0.05 -1.13
N ASP A 30 4.19 0.88 -2.18
CA ASP A 30 5.10 0.59 -3.28
C ASP A 30 6.56 0.68 -2.83
N GLU A 31 6.90 1.64 -1.98
CA GLU A 31 8.23 1.74 -1.37
C GLU A 31 8.53 0.55 -0.45
N LEU A 32 7.58 0.19 0.44
CA LEU A 32 7.72 -1.00 1.28
C LEU A 32 7.82 -2.29 0.45
N ARG A 33 7.04 -2.41 -0.63
CA ARG A 33 7.15 -3.53 -1.58
C ARG A 33 8.54 -3.55 -2.23
N GLY A 34 9.06 -2.40 -2.66
CA GLY A 34 10.40 -2.25 -3.22
C GLY A 34 11.47 -2.72 -2.25
N PHE A 35 11.43 -2.22 -1.00
CA PHE A 35 12.33 -2.63 0.08
C PHE A 35 12.29 -4.14 0.32
N ARG A 36 11.10 -4.74 0.46
CA ARG A 36 10.97 -6.20 0.65
C ARG A 36 11.52 -7.01 -0.52
N HIS A 37 11.38 -6.50 -1.75
CA HIS A 37 11.92 -7.16 -2.92
C HIS A 37 13.45 -7.15 -2.92
N ILE A 38 14.06 -5.99 -2.64
CA ILE A 38 15.52 -5.87 -2.52
C ILE A 38 16.03 -6.78 -1.40
N PHE A 39 15.42 -6.71 -0.21
CA PHE A 39 15.77 -7.53 0.95
C PHE A 39 15.76 -9.03 0.63
N ARG A 40 14.75 -9.51 -0.09
CA ARG A 40 14.60 -10.94 -0.39
C ARG A 40 15.55 -11.45 -1.47
N HIS A 41 15.99 -10.59 -2.39
CA HIS A 41 16.71 -11.03 -3.60
C HIS A 41 18.16 -10.56 -3.68
N SER A 42 18.60 -9.71 -2.75
CA SER A 42 19.97 -9.22 -2.77
C SER A 42 20.78 -10.00 -1.72
N TYR A 43 21.37 -11.10 -2.16
CA TYR A 43 22.16 -12.00 -1.30
C TYR A 43 23.45 -11.36 -0.76
N ASP A 44 23.90 -10.25 -1.36
CA ASP A 44 25.10 -9.47 -0.95
C ASP A 44 24.78 -8.03 -0.50
N TYR A 45 23.51 -7.69 -0.24
CA TYR A 45 23.15 -6.32 0.11
C TYR A 45 23.23 -6.11 1.62
N GLU A 46 24.29 -5.41 2.05
CA GLU A 46 24.32 -4.84 3.40
C GLU A 46 23.12 -3.89 3.57
N LEU A 47 22.23 -4.25 4.49
CA LEU A 47 21.08 -3.42 4.83
C LEU A 47 21.58 -2.10 5.42
N ALA A 48 21.55 -1.04 4.62
CA ALA A 48 21.82 0.31 5.10
C ALA A 48 20.84 0.67 6.24
N PRO A 49 21.29 0.76 7.51
CA PRO A 49 20.40 0.95 8.66
C PRO A 49 19.54 2.21 8.55
N ASP A 50 20.08 3.26 7.93
CA ASP A 50 19.38 4.53 7.70
C ASP A 50 18.18 4.37 6.75
N ARG A 51 18.30 3.52 5.73
CA ARG A 51 17.16 3.24 4.83
C ARG A 51 16.04 2.51 5.55
N VAL A 52 16.38 1.57 6.42
CA VAL A 52 15.39 0.85 7.24
C VAL A 52 14.71 1.80 8.21
N LYS A 53 15.49 2.64 8.90
CA LYS A 53 14.97 3.63 9.85
C LYS A 53 14.06 4.66 9.17
N SER A 54 14.48 5.17 8.01
CA SER A 54 13.70 6.14 7.23
C SER A 54 12.38 5.53 6.74
N LEU A 55 12.43 4.32 6.16
CA LEU A 55 11.23 3.62 5.71
C LEU A 55 10.27 3.32 6.87
N LYS A 56 10.79 2.83 8.01
CA LYS A 56 9.99 2.60 9.21
C LYS A 56 9.28 3.89 9.66
N GLN A 57 10.03 5.00 9.75
CA GLN A 57 9.45 6.27 10.16
C GLN A 57 8.36 6.73 9.20
N LYS A 58 8.61 6.62 7.89
CA LYS A 58 7.63 6.99 6.87
C LYS A 58 6.36 6.17 6.96
N ILE A 59 6.47 4.86 7.18
CA ILE A 59 5.31 3.97 7.35
C ILE A 59 4.52 4.39 8.60
N LEU A 60 5.18 4.52 9.76
CA LEU A 60 4.51 4.87 11.01
C LEU A 60 3.82 6.23 10.96
N THR A 61 4.46 7.24 10.38
CA THR A 61 3.90 8.59 10.28
C THR A 61 2.69 8.66 9.35
N ASN A 62 2.61 7.78 8.36
CA ASN A 62 1.61 7.87 7.29
C ASN A 62 0.62 6.69 7.28
N TRP A 63 0.68 5.79 8.26
CA TRP A 63 -0.17 4.60 8.35
C TRP A 63 -1.66 4.93 8.33
N ARG A 64 -2.05 6.05 8.94
CA ARG A 64 -3.42 6.57 8.95
C ARG A 64 -4.08 6.69 7.58
N TYR A 65 -3.30 6.91 6.51
CA TYR A 65 -3.87 6.98 5.16
C TYR A 65 -4.35 5.61 4.70
N ILE A 66 -3.61 4.55 5.04
CA ILE A 66 -3.96 3.17 4.69
C ILE A 66 -5.17 2.73 5.51
N GLU A 67 -5.22 3.07 6.80
CA GLU A 67 -6.39 2.76 7.65
C GLU A 67 -7.65 3.41 7.11
N ARG A 68 -7.62 4.73 6.88
CA ARG A 68 -8.74 5.47 6.30
C ARG A 68 -9.19 4.89 4.95
N ASP A 69 -8.23 4.56 4.08
CA ASP A 69 -8.52 4.00 2.77
C ASP A 69 -9.17 2.61 2.86
N LEU A 70 -8.76 1.78 3.82
CA LEU A 70 -9.38 0.49 4.12
C LEU A 70 -10.79 0.67 4.68
N ASP A 71 -10.99 1.57 5.63
CA ASP A 71 -12.29 1.84 6.23
C ASP A 71 -13.32 2.24 5.17
N ILE A 72 -12.98 3.21 4.30
CA ILE A 72 -13.83 3.65 3.18
C ILE A 72 -14.19 2.48 2.26
N PHE A 73 -13.23 1.62 1.95
CA PHE A 73 -13.47 0.50 1.05
C PHE A 73 -14.29 -0.61 1.71
N ILE A 74 -14.10 -0.85 3.01
CA ILE A 74 -14.92 -1.79 3.80
C ILE A 74 -16.37 -1.28 3.86
N ASP A 75 -16.59 0.00 4.09
CA ASP A 75 -17.92 0.61 4.08
C ASP A 75 -18.62 0.41 2.72
N PHE A 76 -17.88 0.59 1.62
CA PHE A 76 -18.37 0.26 0.27
C PHE A 76 -18.79 -1.22 0.16
N LEU A 77 -17.93 -2.15 0.59
CA LEU A 77 -18.23 -3.59 0.53
C LEU A 77 -19.46 -3.95 1.37
N GLN A 78 -19.59 -3.39 2.57
CA GLN A 78 -20.73 -3.61 3.44
C GLN A 78 -22.03 -3.04 2.85
N GLY A 79 -21.96 -1.92 2.15
CA GLY A 79 -23.09 -1.37 1.38
C GLY A 79 -23.51 -2.33 0.26
N ALA A 80 -22.55 -2.79 -0.54
CA ALA A 80 -22.80 -3.67 -1.68
C ALA A 80 -23.30 -5.08 -1.31
N MET A 81 -23.08 -5.54 -0.07
CA MET A 81 -23.53 -6.84 0.43
C MET A 81 -24.95 -6.81 1.04
N LYS A 82 -25.53 -5.62 1.24
CA LYS A 82 -26.87 -5.46 1.82
C LYS A 82 -27.98 -5.44 0.77
N ASP A 83 -27.62 -5.39 -0.51
CA ASP A 83 -28.47 -5.52 -1.69
C ASP A 83 -28.42 -6.95 -2.25
#